data_AF-A0A2D8A9A9-F1
#
_entry.id   AF-A0A2D8A9A9-F1
#
_cell.length_a   1.000
_cell.length_b   1.000
_cell.length_c   1.000
_cell.angle_alpha   90.00
_cell.angle_beta   90.00
_cell.angle_gamma   90.00
#
_symmetry.space_group_name_H-M   'P 1'
#
loop_
_entity.id
_entity.type
_entity.pdbx_description
1 polymer ?
#
loop_
_entity_poly.entity_id
_entity_poly.type
_entity_poly.pdbx_seq_one_letter_code
_entity_poly.pdbx_strand_id
1 'polypeptide(L)'
;MGIFQPPGPDSDQSDRQSNAADNADSSALQSLHKRIIERAGKDRENLRLFVTGAFVFFFGLCLIVFGNQTVEASVKQEIIVLCGLVVTVIGGACAAAGYICLSIFRIIRILDKK
;
A
#
# COMPACT_ATOMS: atom_id res chain seq x y z
N MET A 1 15.84 -19.32 71.74
CA MET A 1 14.49 -19.14 71.18
C MET A 1 14.58 -18.11 70.06
N GLY A 2 14.59 -18.55 68.81
CA GLY A 2 14.50 -17.66 67.65
C GLY A 2 13.03 -17.37 67.36
N ILE A 3 12.67 -16.11 67.30
CA ILE A 3 11.32 -15.63 66.95
C ILE A 3 11.12 -15.85 65.44
N PHE A 4 10.19 -16.73 65.09
CA PHE A 4 9.77 -16.99 63.72
C PHE A 4 9.02 -15.75 63.20
N GLN A 5 9.68 -14.95 62.36
CA GLN A 5 9.05 -13.88 61.61
C GLN A 5 8.28 -14.51 60.45
N PRO A 6 6.94 -14.41 60.40
CA PRO A 6 6.19 -14.93 59.26
C PRO A 6 6.64 -14.20 57.98
N PRO A 7 6.68 -14.88 56.83
CA PRO A 7 6.97 -14.23 55.55
C PRO A 7 6.01 -13.05 55.36
N GLY A 8 6.58 -11.87 55.15
CA GLY A 8 5.81 -10.65 54.89
C GLY A 8 5.05 -10.77 53.57
N PRO A 9 3.99 -9.97 53.38
CA PRO A 9 3.11 -10.05 52.21
C PRO A 9 3.93 -10.08 50.92
N ASP A 10 3.71 -11.16 50.17
CA ASP A 10 4.60 -11.72 49.17
C ASP A 10 4.94 -10.72 48.06
N SER A 11 6.20 -10.24 48.03
CA SER A 11 6.71 -9.40 46.93
C SER A 11 6.57 -10.08 45.55
N ASP A 12 6.55 -11.42 45.54
CA ASP A 12 6.30 -12.26 44.36
C ASP A 12 4.92 -11.99 43.74
N GLN A 13 3.90 -11.62 44.51
CA GLN A 13 2.60 -11.23 43.93
C GLN A 13 2.67 -9.88 43.22
N SER A 14 3.40 -8.92 43.77
CA SER A 14 3.59 -7.59 43.16
C SER A 14 4.37 -7.69 41.85
N ASP A 15 5.42 -8.54 41.81
CA ASP A 15 6.24 -8.75 40.62
C ASP A 15 5.47 -9.51 39.53
N ARG A 16 4.65 -10.50 39.90
CA ARG A 16 3.76 -11.21 38.97
C ARG A 16 2.70 -10.30 38.38
N GLN A 17 2.16 -9.37 39.17
CA GLN A 17 1.13 -8.43 38.71
C GLN A 17 1.70 -7.36 37.78
N SER A 18 2.91 -6.87 38.06
CA SER A 18 3.67 -5.95 37.20
C SER A 18 4.01 -6.60 35.85
N ASN A 19 4.53 -7.84 35.88
CA ASN A 19 4.85 -8.58 34.66
C ASN A 19 3.60 -8.93 33.85
N ALA A 20 2.48 -9.30 34.47
CA ALA A 20 1.24 -9.60 33.75
C ALA A 20 0.67 -8.37 33.01
N ALA A 21 0.80 -7.18 33.60
CA ALA A 21 0.37 -5.93 32.98
C ALA A 21 1.27 -5.53 31.79
N ASP A 22 2.59 -5.68 31.93
CA ASP A 22 3.56 -5.38 30.86
C ASP A 22 3.41 -6.31 29.64
N ASN A 23 3.18 -7.61 29.89
CA ASN A 23 2.91 -8.59 28.84
C ASN A 23 1.60 -8.30 28.07
N ALA A 24 0.57 -7.82 28.78
CA ALA A 24 -0.71 -7.48 28.19
C ALA A 24 -0.60 -6.26 27.25
N ASP A 25 0.12 -5.22 27.66
CA ASP A 25 0.35 -4.01 26.84
C ASP A 25 1.16 -4.32 25.58
N SER A 26 2.24 -5.11 25.71
CA SER A 26 3.04 -5.56 24.57
C SER A 26 2.22 -6.39 23.57
N SER A 27 1.33 -7.27 24.06
CA SER A 27 0.45 -8.06 23.19
C SER A 27 -0.61 -7.20 22.45
N ALA A 28 -1.12 -6.16 23.11
CA ALA A 28 -2.04 -5.20 22.52
C ALA A 28 -1.35 -4.39 21.41
N LEU A 29 -0.15 -3.87 21.66
CA LEU A 29 0.65 -3.16 20.67
C LEU A 29 0.97 -4.03 19.45
N GLN A 30 1.33 -5.29 19.67
CA GLN A 30 1.59 -6.21 18.56
C GLN A 30 0.35 -6.51 17.71
N SER A 31 -0.83 -6.66 18.34
CA SER A 31 -2.09 -6.88 17.62
C SER A 31 -2.56 -5.65 16.84
N LEU A 32 -2.33 -4.44 17.36
CA LEU A 32 -2.58 -3.18 16.65
C LEU A 32 -1.63 -3.01 15.47
N HIS A 33 -0.34 -3.25 15.68
CA HIS A 33 0.67 -3.16 14.63
C HIS A 33 0.37 -4.13 13.47
N LYS A 34 -0.07 -5.35 13.80
CA LYS A 34 -0.51 -6.36 12.82
C LYS A 34 -1.73 -5.88 12.01
N ARG A 35 -2.72 -5.27 12.65
CA ARG A 35 -3.92 -4.71 11.98
C ARG A 35 -3.60 -3.53 11.07
N ILE A 36 -2.59 -2.72 11.41
CA ILE A 36 -2.13 -1.60 10.56
C ILE A 36 -1.40 -2.12 9.32
N ILE A 37 -0.52 -3.13 9.49
CA ILE A 37 0.19 -3.77 8.37
C ILE A 37 -0.79 -4.47 7.40
N GLU A 38 -1.82 -5.12 7.94
CA GLU A 38 -2.82 -5.82 7.13
C GLU A 38 -3.70 -4.87 6.31
N ARG A 39 -4.01 -3.67 6.83
CA ARG A 39 -4.70 -2.62 6.05
C ARG A 39 -3.79 -1.98 5.01
N ALA A 40 -2.51 -1.77 5.31
CA ALA A 40 -1.52 -1.26 4.36
C ALA A 40 -1.28 -2.19 3.15
N GLY A 41 -1.64 -3.47 3.26
CA GLY A 41 -1.55 -4.44 2.18
C GLY A 41 -2.52 -4.15 1.01
N LYS A 42 -3.73 -3.65 1.29
CA LYS A 42 -4.73 -3.29 0.27
C LYS A 42 -4.30 -2.10 -0.58
N ASP A 43 -3.47 -1.21 -0.04
CA ASP A 43 -2.98 -0.02 -0.76
C ASP A 43 -2.01 -0.39 -1.89
N ARG A 44 -1.23 -1.46 -1.69
CA ARG A 44 -0.23 -1.92 -2.66
C ARG A 44 -0.85 -2.50 -3.92
N GLU A 45 -2.06 -3.05 -3.83
CA GLU A 45 -2.77 -3.63 -4.97
C GLU A 45 -3.28 -2.55 -5.92
N ASN A 46 -3.89 -1.49 -5.38
CA ASN A 46 -4.33 -0.33 -6.16
C ASN A 46 -3.16 0.43 -6.79
N LEU A 47 -2.04 0.55 -6.05
CA LEU A 47 -0.80 1.11 -6.57
C LEU A 47 -0.25 0.25 -7.73
N ARG A 48 -0.33 -1.08 -7.61
CA ARG A 48 0.12 -1.98 -8.66
C ARG A 48 -0.74 -1.83 -9.92
N LEU A 49 -2.05 -1.65 -9.80
CA LEU A 49 -2.95 -1.40 -10.92
C LEU A 49 -2.66 -0.06 -11.62
N PHE A 50 -2.37 0.99 -10.84
CA PHE A 50 -1.89 2.28 -11.37
C PHE A 50 -0.59 2.12 -12.16
N VAL A 51 0.42 1.49 -11.56
CA VAL A 51 1.74 1.33 -12.17
C VAL A 51 1.66 0.48 -13.44
N THR A 52 0.94 -0.64 -13.40
CA THR A 52 0.70 -1.47 -14.59
C THR A 52 -0.05 -0.69 -15.69
N GLY A 53 -1.09 0.06 -15.34
CA GLY A 53 -1.80 0.92 -16.28
C GLY A 53 -0.90 1.99 -16.91
N ALA A 54 -0.03 2.62 -16.10
CA ALA A 54 0.92 3.61 -16.56
C ALA A 54 1.95 3.02 -17.55
N PHE A 55 2.49 1.82 -17.27
CA PHE A 55 3.38 1.13 -18.21
C PHE A 55 2.68 0.84 -19.54
N VAL A 56 1.43 0.36 -19.51
CA VAL A 56 0.64 0.11 -20.73
C VAL A 56 0.35 1.41 -21.49
N PHE A 57 0.00 2.49 -20.77
CA PHE A 57 -0.22 3.81 -21.35
C PHE A 57 1.03 4.33 -22.08
N PHE A 58 2.19 4.33 -21.41
CA PHE A 58 3.45 4.78 -22.00
C PHE A 58 3.88 3.90 -23.17
N PHE A 59 3.64 2.59 -23.09
CA PHE A 59 3.90 1.69 -24.20
C PHE A 59 3.05 2.04 -25.42
N GLY A 60 1.75 2.27 -25.24
CA GLY A 60 0.86 2.74 -26.30
C GLY A 60 1.30 4.09 -26.88
N LEU A 61 1.72 5.02 -26.02
CA LEU A 61 2.21 6.34 -26.42
C LEU A 61 3.49 6.24 -27.25
N CYS A 62 4.44 5.38 -26.84
CA CYS A 62 5.64 5.08 -27.63
C CYS A 62 5.27 4.53 -29.01
N LEU A 63 4.25 3.68 -29.10
CA LEU A 63 3.79 3.09 -30.36
C LEU A 63 3.23 4.15 -31.32
N ILE A 64 2.46 5.12 -30.79
CA ILE A 64 1.96 6.27 -31.55
C ILE A 64 3.10 7.15 -32.05
N VAL A 65 4.03 7.53 -31.15
CA VAL A 65 5.16 8.41 -31.49
C VAL A 65 6.08 7.74 -32.51
N PHE A 66 6.40 6.46 -32.29
CA PHE A 66 7.20 5.66 -33.21
C PHE A 66 6.55 5.54 -34.58
N GLY A 67 5.25 5.24 -34.62
CA GLY A 67 4.48 5.20 -35.86
C GLY A 67 4.56 6.53 -36.62
N ASN A 68 4.36 7.65 -35.93
CA ASN A 68 4.37 8.98 -36.56
C ASN A 68 5.75 9.49 -36.97
N GLN A 69 6.84 9.09 -36.29
CA GLN A 69 8.18 9.63 -36.56
C GLN A 69 9.02 8.73 -37.47
N THR A 70 8.78 7.42 -37.45
CA THR A 70 9.65 6.44 -38.15
C THR A 70 9.01 5.87 -39.41
N VAL A 71 7.68 5.91 -39.51
CA VAL A 71 6.95 5.36 -40.68
C VAL A 71 6.54 6.52 -41.57
N GLU A 72 6.79 6.39 -42.87
CA GLU A 72 6.30 7.34 -43.87
C GLU A 72 4.77 7.34 -43.92
N ALA A 73 4.20 8.50 -44.25
CA ALA A 73 2.75 8.71 -44.36
C ALA A 73 2.10 7.64 -45.26
N SER A 74 1.45 6.67 -44.64
CA SER A 74 0.89 5.49 -45.29
C SER A 74 -0.23 4.87 -44.45
N VAL A 75 -1.09 4.08 -45.09
CA VAL A 75 -2.15 3.29 -44.41
C VAL A 75 -1.58 2.40 -43.31
N LYS A 76 -0.35 1.90 -43.47
CA LYS A 76 0.34 1.11 -42.44
C LYS A 76 0.60 1.93 -41.17
N GLN A 77 1.01 3.19 -41.31
CA GLN A 77 1.22 4.10 -40.18
C GLN A 77 -0.09 4.33 -39.44
N GLU A 78 -1.18 4.62 -40.15
CA GLU A 78 -2.48 4.85 -39.53
C GLU A 78 -2.93 3.66 -38.68
N ILE A 79 -2.77 2.42 -39.16
CA ILE A 79 -3.12 1.21 -38.41
C ILE A 79 -2.25 1.09 -37.14
N ILE A 80 -0.94 1.33 -37.25
CA ILE A 80 -0.01 1.28 -36.11
C ILE A 80 -0.39 2.32 -35.06
N VAL A 81 -0.65 3.56 -35.48
CA VAL A 81 -1.04 4.68 -34.61
C VAL A 81 -2.41 4.42 -33.98
N LEU A 82 -3.36 3.86 -34.73
CA LEU A 82 -4.69 3.53 -34.22
C LEU A 82 -4.62 2.40 -33.19
N CYS A 83 -3.81 1.37 -33.42
CA CYS A 83 -3.53 0.35 -32.41
C CYS A 83 -2.91 0.97 -31.14
N GLY A 84 -1.91 1.83 -31.31
CA GLY A 84 -1.28 2.58 -30.22
C GLY A 84 -2.30 3.44 -29.45
N LEU A 85 -3.25 4.08 -30.14
CA LEU A 85 -4.32 4.86 -29.55
C LEU A 85 -5.21 4.02 -28.64
N VAL A 86 -5.68 2.85 -29.11
CA VAL A 86 -6.52 1.96 -28.32
C VAL A 86 -5.80 1.49 -27.05
N VAL A 87 -4.54 1.07 -27.18
CA VAL A 87 -3.70 0.65 -26.05
C VAL A 87 -3.51 1.80 -25.07
N THR A 88 -3.24 3.01 -25.57
CA THR A 88 -3.07 4.22 -24.75
C THR A 88 -4.35 4.55 -23.99
N VAL A 89 -5.53 4.49 -24.61
CA VAL A 89 -6.81 4.77 -23.95
C VAL A 89 -7.09 3.76 -22.84
N ILE A 90 -6.88 2.46 -23.10
CA ILE A 90 -7.08 1.41 -22.09
C ILE A 90 -6.11 1.57 -20.92
N GLY A 91 -4.81 1.72 -21.21
CA GLY A 91 -3.79 1.95 -20.19
C GLY A 91 -4.06 3.21 -19.38
N GLY A 92 -4.47 4.29 -20.04
CA GLY A 92 -4.84 5.57 -19.44
C GLY A 92 -6.05 5.46 -18.52
N ALA A 93 -7.08 4.71 -18.91
CA ALA A 93 -8.25 4.45 -18.06
C ALA A 93 -7.87 3.65 -16.80
N CYS A 94 -7.07 2.59 -16.96
CA CYS A 94 -6.53 1.82 -15.82
C CYS A 94 -5.66 2.69 -14.89
N ALA A 95 -4.79 3.53 -15.46
CA ALA A 95 -3.96 4.46 -14.71
C ALA A 95 -4.81 5.52 -13.99
N ALA A 96 -5.82 6.08 -14.64
CA ALA A 96 -6.72 7.05 -14.03
C ALA A 96 -7.48 6.45 -12.84
N ALA A 97 -8.03 5.24 -13.01
CA ALA A 97 -8.69 4.51 -11.92
C ALA A 97 -7.73 4.28 -10.74
N GLY A 98 -6.51 3.81 -11.01
CA GLY A 98 -5.49 3.62 -9.98
C GLY A 98 -5.06 4.94 -9.30
N TYR A 99 -5.00 6.04 -10.05
CA TYR A 99 -4.68 7.37 -9.52
C TYR A 99 -5.77 7.91 -8.59
N ILE A 100 -7.04 7.68 -8.91
CA ILE A 100 -8.16 8.08 -8.03
C ILE A 100 -8.06 7.33 -6.70
N CYS A 101 -7.81 6.02 -6.72
CA CYS A 101 -7.57 5.24 -5.51
C CYS A 101 -6.38 5.77 -4.69
N LEU A 102 -5.27 6.10 -5.35
CA LEU A 102 -4.08 6.67 -4.69
C LEU A 102 -4.32 8.07 -4.12
N SER A 103 -5.03 8.92 -4.86
CA SER A 103 -5.34 10.29 -4.44
C SER A 103 -6.24 10.32 -3.21
N ILE A 104 -7.30 9.50 -3.19
CA ILE A 104 -8.20 9.37 -2.03
C ILE A 104 -7.41 8.87 -0.81
N PHE A 105 -6.56 7.86 -1.00
CA PHE A 105 -5.75 7.33 0.10
C PHE A 105 -4.72 8.34 0.62
N ARG A 106 -4.06 9.11 -0.26
CA ARG A 106 -3.12 10.16 0.14
C ARG A 106 -3.80 11.20 1.02
N ILE A 107 -5.03 11.58 0.71
CA ILE A 107 -5.82 12.52 1.51
C ILE A 107 -6.15 11.94 2.89
N ILE A 108 -6.63 10.70 2.96
CA ILE A 108 -6.94 10.03 4.24
C ILE A 108 -5.69 9.92 5.12
N ARG A 109 -4.55 9.53 4.54
CA ARG A 109 -3.29 9.38 5.27
C ARG A 109 -2.73 10.69 5.81
N ILE A 110 -2.98 11.80 5.12
CA ILE A 110 -2.61 13.14 5.59
C ILE A 110 -3.53 13.57 6.73
N LEU A 111 -4.82 13.24 6.65
CA LEU A 111 -5.82 13.60 7.66
C LEU A 111 -5.63 12.82 8.97
N ASP A 112 -5.27 11.53 8.89
CA ASP A 112 -4.98 10.67 10.04
C ASP A 112 -3.68 11.07 10.77
N LYS A 113 -2.83 11.87 10.13
CA LYS A 113 -1.56 12.34 10.70
C LYS A 113 -1.70 13.66 11.49
N LYS A 114 -2.92 14.08 11.84
CA LYS A 114 -3.23 15.33 12.54
C LYS A 114 -4.06 15.07 13.80
#